data_AF-A0A9W9CT83-F1
#
_entry.id   AF-A0A9W9CT83-F1
#
_cell.length_a   1.000
_cell.length_b   1.000
_cell.length_c   1.000
_cell.angle_alpha   90.00
_cell.angle_beta   90.00
_cell.angle_gamma   90.00
#
_symmetry.space_group_name_H-M   'P 1'
#
loop_
_entity.id
_entity.type
_entity.pdbx_description
1 polymer ?
#
loop_
_entity_poly.entity_id
_entity_poly.type
_entity_poly.pdbx_seq_one_letter_code
_entity_poly.pdbx_strand_id
1 'polypeptide(L)'
;MLLVSLAYLLLTVSAASVPSQARANVPDAEIQDLMGDGTTGATSDLSAGIGAEFETPEIMLKNAKCSKADTDDFKKSVIAGRKDPGGLWALTADTTSKAGLLHLEYIMDGKNIKVGSGKAKNAGKEAAADFAAWSPWDGTDTSKIKVGAGKCDPWAIDGATKGKTKAASVNWMAQVTAPMPLEGLYSLMLEQAKDLDIAERNILSGAETKRTGKSGSANLVLATKSYFQSKPQGIEQTKVTNDMLGFVSLVLSYAKGAQYLLQSDESPKLMTTFMPRTEFNTIFKQVKSKFSGDLFKLFEVLACYKSKVSKKADGTYTVTVGLDKDFCTGTTAAPVPIKDKFAGLEFKNAKKSINIKTWITGIGAGTGSVDGLSEFDTSIDGSIGGLKTATEHVYNTQRAVPLFEFRDLVHYPTTSEFESFMSQADQTIQELHKKFATAPS
;
A
#
# COMPACT_ATOMS: atom_id res chain seq x y z
N MET A 1 -71.24 -20.28 18.41
CA MET A 1 -70.07 -21.18 18.43
C MET A 1 -69.63 -21.39 16.99
N LEU A 2 -68.67 -20.59 16.50
CA LEU A 2 -67.96 -20.83 15.26
C LEU A 2 -66.48 -20.53 15.56
N LEU A 3 -65.63 -21.55 15.52
CA LEU A 3 -64.19 -21.43 15.69
C LEU A 3 -63.57 -20.90 14.40
N VAL A 4 -62.89 -19.76 14.51
CA VAL A 4 -61.92 -19.28 13.51
C VAL A 4 -60.54 -19.77 13.95
N SER A 5 -59.95 -20.69 13.20
CA SER A 5 -58.54 -21.08 13.37
C SER A 5 -57.63 -20.07 12.68
N LEU A 6 -56.83 -19.38 13.47
CA LEU A 6 -55.77 -18.49 13.00
C LEU A 6 -54.47 -19.31 12.92
N ALA A 7 -54.01 -19.62 11.70
CA ALA A 7 -52.72 -20.24 11.48
C ALA A 7 -51.62 -19.16 11.48
N TYR A 8 -50.80 -19.13 12.53
CA TYR A 8 -49.55 -18.35 12.56
C TYR A 8 -48.49 -19.10 11.74
N LEU A 9 -48.17 -18.58 10.56
CA LEU A 9 -47.01 -19.00 9.77
C LEU A 9 -45.78 -18.28 10.32
N LEU A 10 -45.02 -18.94 11.20
CA LEU A 10 -43.70 -18.48 11.64
C LEU A 10 -42.68 -18.75 10.51
N LEU A 11 -42.39 -17.72 9.71
CA LEU A 11 -41.24 -17.70 8.80
C LEU A 11 -39.97 -17.44 9.63
N THR A 12 -39.30 -18.51 10.06
CA THR A 12 -37.92 -18.43 10.56
C THR A 12 -36.98 -18.23 9.38
N VAL A 13 -36.63 -16.97 9.10
CA VAL A 13 -35.52 -16.64 8.20
C VAL A 13 -34.24 -17.05 8.90
N SER A 14 -33.73 -18.25 8.57
CA SER A 14 -32.36 -18.60 8.88
C SER A 14 -31.47 -17.72 8.02
N ALA A 15 -30.96 -16.64 8.59
CA ALA A 15 -29.85 -15.90 8.00
C ALA A 15 -28.69 -16.88 7.92
N ALA A 16 -28.42 -17.40 6.72
CA ALA A 16 -27.17 -18.07 6.43
C ALA A 16 -26.07 -17.05 6.72
N SER A 17 -25.40 -17.19 7.85
CA SER A 17 -24.16 -16.52 8.13
C SER A 17 -23.18 -16.97 7.06
N VAL A 18 -23.01 -16.16 6.01
CA VAL A 18 -21.92 -16.31 5.07
C VAL A 18 -20.65 -16.26 5.93
N PRO A 19 -19.83 -17.33 5.96
CA PRO A 19 -18.58 -17.27 6.68
C PRO A 19 -17.77 -16.12 6.07
N SER A 20 -17.40 -15.14 6.89
CA SER A 20 -16.40 -14.16 6.47
C SER A 20 -15.17 -14.96 6.07
N GLN A 21 -14.87 -15.03 4.78
CA GLN A 21 -13.63 -15.65 4.31
C GLN A 21 -12.49 -14.99 5.08
N ALA A 22 -11.74 -15.80 5.83
CA ALA A 22 -10.52 -15.37 6.48
C ALA A 22 -9.56 -14.91 5.37
N ARG A 23 -9.48 -13.60 5.16
CA ARG A 23 -8.47 -12.96 4.31
C ARG A 23 -7.26 -12.61 5.15
N ALA A 24 -6.08 -12.86 4.57
CA ALA A 24 -4.73 -12.93 5.12
C ALA A 24 -4.40 -14.24 5.85
N ASN A 25 -3.94 -15.23 5.09
CA ASN A 25 -3.09 -16.29 5.64
C ASN A 25 -1.68 -15.71 5.86
N VAL A 26 -0.93 -16.27 6.80
CA VAL A 26 0.46 -15.92 7.16
C VAL A 26 1.45 -15.74 5.99
N PRO A 27 1.34 -16.42 4.81
CA PRO A 27 2.26 -16.21 3.69
C PRO A 27 2.29 -14.78 3.13
N ASP A 28 1.18 -14.05 3.22
CA ASP A 28 1.04 -12.72 2.59
C ASP A 28 1.87 -11.64 3.32
N ALA A 29 2.14 -11.82 4.62
CA ALA A 29 2.89 -10.86 5.42
C ALA A 29 4.42 -10.93 5.21
N GLU A 30 4.96 -12.10 4.85
CA GLU A 30 6.41 -12.28 4.57
C GLU A 30 6.81 -11.64 3.24
N ILE A 31 5.89 -11.63 2.25
CA ILE A 31 6.05 -11.01 0.93
C ILE A 31 6.18 -9.50 1.04
N GLN A 32 5.24 -8.88 1.76
CA GLN A 32 5.08 -7.43 1.82
C GLN A 32 6.28 -6.66 2.39
N ASP A 33 7.15 -7.31 3.17
CA ASP A 33 8.23 -6.69 3.93
C ASP A 33 9.50 -6.47 3.11
N LEU A 34 9.61 -7.09 1.93
CA LEU A 34 10.80 -6.99 1.07
C LEU A 34 10.51 -6.25 -0.25
N MET A 35 9.27 -5.88 -0.52
CA MET A 35 8.89 -5.15 -1.73
C MET A 35 9.32 -3.68 -1.70
N GLY A 36 9.82 -3.21 -2.85
CA GLY A 36 10.36 -1.87 -3.08
C GLY A 36 11.70 -1.87 -3.80
N ASP A 37 11.70 -1.37 -5.03
CA ASP A 37 12.88 -1.36 -5.89
C ASP A 37 13.33 0.03 -6.37
N GLY A 38 14.48 0.07 -7.04
CA GLY A 38 14.99 1.27 -7.70
C GLY A 38 14.44 1.48 -9.11
N THR A 39 13.61 0.56 -9.60
CA THR A 39 13.10 0.45 -10.98
C THR A 39 11.68 1.01 -11.13
N THR A 40 10.90 1.02 -10.07
CA THR A 40 9.68 1.82 -9.85
C THR A 40 10.01 3.26 -9.41
N GLY A 41 11.19 3.74 -9.78
CA GLY A 41 11.67 5.07 -9.39
C GLY A 41 11.05 6.21 -10.20
N ALA A 42 11.30 7.44 -9.77
CA ALA A 42 10.78 8.62 -10.45
C ALA A 42 11.41 8.82 -11.84
N THR A 43 10.60 9.33 -12.75
CA THR A 43 11.02 9.69 -14.09
C THR A 43 11.98 10.88 -14.10
N SER A 44 12.97 10.86 -14.98
CA SER A 44 13.97 11.94 -15.08
C SER A 44 13.42 13.24 -15.68
N ASP A 45 12.36 13.12 -16.50
CA ASP A 45 11.68 14.23 -17.18
C ASP A 45 10.46 14.74 -16.40
N LEU A 46 10.23 14.23 -15.19
CA LEU A 46 9.09 14.55 -14.31
C LEU A 46 7.73 14.23 -14.93
N SER A 47 7.65 13.54 -16.07
CA SER A 47 6.38 13.08 -16.61
C SER A 47 5.81 11.95 -15.74
N ALA A 48 4.49 11.82 -15.70
CA ALA A 48 3.85 10.76 -14.92
C ALA A 48 4.28 9.36 -15.40
N GLY A 49 4.98 8.62 -14.55
CA GLY A 49 5.32 7.21 -14.70
C GLY A 49 4.30 6.29 -14.05
N ILE A 50 4.30 5.01 -14.46
CA ILE A 50 3.56 3.94 -13.80
C ILE A 50 4.44 2.70 -13.71
N GLY A 51 4.90 2.39 -12.50
CA GLY A 51 5.58 1.14 -12.17
C GLY A 51 4.61 0.14 -11.57
N ALA A 52 4.95 -1.13 -11.62
CA ALA A 52 4.21 -2.19 -10.95
C ALA A 52 5.11 -3.37 -10.58
N GLU A 53 4.79 -4.04 -9.50
CA GLU A 53 5.43 -5.28 -9.06
C GLU A 53 4.35 -6.37 -9.06
N PHE A 54 4.63 -7.53 -9.65
CA PHE A 54 3.79 -8.72 -9.60
C PHE A 54 4.60 -9.84 -8.98
N GLU A 55 4.31 -10.20 -7.74
CA GLU A 55 5.01 -11.24 -7.00
C GLU A 55 4.11 -12.45 -6.77
N THR A 56 4.61 -13.68 -6.91
CA THR A 56 3.81 -14.88 -6.66
C THR A 56 4.37 -15.74 -5.51
N PRO A 57 3.55 -16.02 -4.47
CA PRO A 57 3.89 -17.05 -3.48
C PRO A 57 3.70 -18.48 -4.01
N GLU A 58 2.98 -18.66 -5.12
CA GLU A 58 2.58 -20.00 -5.59
C GLU A 58 3.75 -20.78 -6.18
N ILE A 59 4.73 -20.06 -6.75
CA ILE A 59 5.88 -20.64 -7.43
C ILE A 59 7.14 -19.94 -6.94
N MET A 60 8.07 -20.72 -6.41
CA MET A 60 9.24 -20.21 -5.72
C MET A 60 10.51 -20.86 -6.28
N LEU A 61 11.65 -20.24 -6.02
CA LEU A 61 12.96 -20.83 -6.22
C LEU A 61 13.53 -21.28 -4.87
N LYS A 62 14.01 -22.52 -4.82
CA LYS A 62 14.61 -23.12 -3.63
C LYS A 62 16.07 -23.52 -3.84
N ASN A 63 16.88 -23.24 -2.83
CA ASN A 63 18.24 -23.75 -2.68
C ASN A 63 18.55 -23.98 -1.20
N ALA A 64 18.37 -25.22 -0.72
CA ALA A 64 18.54 -25.58 0.69
C ALA A 64 19.97 -25.40 1.25
N LYS A 65 20.97 -25.15 0.39
CA LYS A 65 22.36 -24.90 0.79
C LYS A 65 22.68 -23.41 0.94
N CYS A 66 21.77 -22.53 0.51
CA CYS A 66 21.99 -21.09 0.56
C CYS A 66 21.73 -20.55 1.96
N SER A 67 22.66 -19.74 2.49
CA SER A 67 22.45 -19.03 3.76
C SER A 67 21.43 -17.90 3.58
N LYS A 68 20.88 -17.35 4.68
CA LYS A 68 19.98 -16.19 4.59
C LYS A 68 20.67 -14.99 3.95
N ALA A 69 21.88 -14.67 4.39
CA ALA A 69 22.66 -13.57 3.82
C ALA A 69 22.94 -13.77 2.33
N ASP A 70 23.38 -14.96 1.91
CA ASP A 70 23.62 -15.22 0.49
C ASP A 70 22.31 -15.25 -0.32
N THR A 71 21.17 -15.60 0.29
CA THR A 71 19.83 -15.52 -0.35
C THR A 71 19.45 -14.07 -0.58
N ASP A 72 19.69 -13.22 0.43
CA ASP A 72 19.35 -11.79 0.39
C ASP A 72 20.14 -11.03 -0.68
N ASP A 73 21.36 -11.48 -0.99
CA ASP A 73 22.18 -10.94 -2.08
C ASP A 73 21.54 -11.12 -3.48
N PHE A 74 20.57 -12.03 -3.65
CA PHE A 74 19.87 -12.23 -4.92
C PHE A 74 18.67 -11.30 -5.11
N LYS A 75 18.29 -10.49 -4.12
CA LYS A 75 17.17 -9.55 -4.27
C LYS A 75 17.34 -8.69 -5.53
N LYS A 76 16.29 -8.59 -6.35
CA LYS A 76 16.24 -7.86 -7.63
C LYS A 76 17.13 -8.44 -8.74
N SER A 77 17.77 -9.59 -8.52
CA SER A 77 18.56 -10.24 -9.56
C SER A 77 17.67 -10.81 -10.64
N VAL A 78 18.01 -10.56 -11.91
CA VAL A 78 17.26 -11.08 -13.06
C VAL A 78 17.35 -12.61 -13.08
N ILE A 79 16.19 -13.25 -13.17
CA ILE A 79 16.06 -14.71 -13.23
C ILE A 79 16.24 -15.15 -14.67
N ALA A 80 17.15 -16.08 -14.92
CA ALA A 80 17.42 -16.71 -16.21
C ALA A 80 17.56 -15.72 -17.39
N GLY A 81 18.03 -14.49 -17.12
CA GLY A 81 18.18 -13.43 -18.13
C GLY A 81 16.86 -12.87 -18.68
N ARG A 82 15.72 -13.16 -18.04
CA ARG A 82 14.38 -12.80 -18.50
C ARG A 82 14.07 -11.33 -18.24
N LYS A 83 14.19 -10.53 -19.29
CA LYS A 83 13.89 -9.10 -19.27
C LYS A 83 13.55 -8.62 -20.68
N ASP A 84 12.79 -7.56 -20.75
CA ASP A 84 12.54 -6.83 -21.99
C ASP A 84 13.83 -6.13 -22.47
N PRO A 85 14.24 -6.32 -23.74
CA PRO A 85 15.30 -5.51 -24.35
C PRO A 85 15.03 -4.00 -24.33
N GLY A 86 13.75 -3.60 -24.36
CA GLY A 86 13.33 -2.20 -24.27
C GLY A 86 13.35 -1.61 -22.85
N GLY A 87 13.64 -2.43 -21.83
CA GLY A 87 13.69 -2.00 -20.43
C GLY A 87 12.33 -1.68 -19.82
N LEU A 88 11.24 -2.25 -20.32
CA LEU A 88 9.89 -2.05 -19.75
C LEU A 88 9.60 -3.01 -18.59
N TRP A 89 10.15 -4.22 -18.61
CA TRP A 89 9.94 -5.19 -17.54
C TRP A 89 11.13 -6.13 -17.35
N ALA A 90 11.22 -6.74 -16.16
CA ALA A 90 12.14 -7.84 -15.86
C ALA A 90 11.50 -8.83 -14.90
N LEU A 91 11.79 -10.13 -15.06
CA LEU A 91 11.53 -11.13 -14.03
C LEU A 91 12.75 -11.20 -13.10
N THR A 92 12.53 -10.90 -11.84
CA THR A 92 13.57 -10.86 -10.82
C THR A 92 13.22 -11.72 -9.63
N ALA A 93 14.21 -11.96 -8.77
CA ALA A 93 14.03 -12.64 -7.51
C ALA A 93 13.72 -11.63 -6.41
N ASP A 94 12.63 -11.86 -5.68
CA ASP A 94 12.46 -11.27 -4.36
C ASP A 94 12.81 -12.27 -3.25
N THR A 95 13.22 -11.74 -2.13
CA THR A 95 13.71 -12.49 -0.97
C THR A 95 12.57 -12.75 0.01
N THR A 96 12.74 -13.71 0.91
CA THR A 96 11.77 -13.99 1.98
C THR A 96 12.45 -13.92 3.34
N SER A 97 11.68 -14.10 4.42
CA SER A 97 12.24 -14.30 5.77
C SER A 97 13.10 -15.58 5.87
N LYS A 98 12.99 -16.51 4.91
CA LYS A 98 13.63 -17.85 4.95
C LYS A 98 14.88 -17.91 4.08
N ALA A 99 15.91 -18.56 4.62
CA ALA A 99 17.11 -18.89 3.86
C ALA A 99 16.79 -19.88 2.72
N GLY A 100 17.42 -19.68 1.56
CA GLY A 100 17.32 -20.59 0.43
C GLY A 100 15.95 -20.58 -0.26
N LEU A 101 15.18 -19.50 -0.12
CA LEU A 101 13.88 -19.32 -0.73
C LEU A 101 13.79 -17.93 -1.37
N LEU A 102 13.48 -17.90 -2.67
CA LEU A 102 13.21 -16.67 -3.42
C LEU A 102 11.83 -16.76 -4.07
N HIS A 103 11.10 -15.65 -4.07
CA HIS A 103 9.88 -15.50 -4.85
C HIS A 103 10.20 -15.00 -6.26
N LEU A 104 9.28 -15.27 -7.17
CA LEU A 104 9.33 -14.75 -8.52
C LEU A 104 8.58 -13.41 -8.55
N GLU A 105 9.22 -12.39 -9.11
CA GLU A 105 8.66 -11.04 -9.18
C GLU A 105 8.85 -10.44 -10.58
N TYR A 106 7.76 -10.12 -11.28
CA TYR A 106 7.83 -9.25 -12.46
C TYR A 106 7.77 -7.79 -12.02
N ILE A 107 8.81 -7.04 -12.38
CA ILE A 107 8.88 -5.59 -12.18
C ILE A 107 8.60 -4.90 -13.51
N MET A 108 7.68 -3.94 -13.50
CA MET A 108 7.39 -3.00 -14.59
C MET A 108 8.08 -1.67 -14.30
N ASP A 109 8.96 -1.21 -15.19
CA ASP A 109 9.79 -0.02 -14.98
C ASP A 109 9.01 1.29 -15.17
N GLY A 110 8.60 1.90 -14.06
CA GLY A 110 7.86 3.15 -14.04
C GLY A 110 8.62 4.36 -14.61
N LYS A 111 9.95 4.29 -14.72
CA LYS A 111 10.74 5.37 -15.35
C LYS A 111 10.51 5.40 -16.86
N ASN A 112 10.33 4.21 -17.45
CA ASN A 112 10.22 4.00 -18.89
C ASN A 112 8.76 3.85 -19.38
N ILE A 113 7.85 3.46 -18.48
CA ILE A 113 6.42 3.35 -18.76
C ILE A 113 5.70 4.63 -18.30
N LYS A 114 5.23 5.42 -19.27
CA LYS A 114 4.51 6.66 -18.99
C LYS A 114 3.00 6.44 -18.95
N VAL A 115 2.33 7.13 -18.03
CA VAL A 115 0.86 7.16 -17.95
C VAL A 115 0.28 7.62 -19.29
N GLY A 116 -0.74 6.91 -19.79
CA GLY A 116 -1.43 7.21 -21.04
C GLY A 116 -0.66 6.87 -22.33
N SER A 117 0.57 6.36 -22.23
CA SER A 117 1.37 5.99 -23.42
C SER A 117 0.94 4.67 -24.07
N GLY A 118 0.12 3.87 -23.38
CA GLY A 118 -0.23 2.51 -23.78
C GLY A 118 0.88 1.48 -23.55
N LYS A 119 2.06 1.88 -23.04
CA LYS A 119 3.15 0.94 -22.73
C LYS A 119 2.85 0.03 -21.55
N ALA A 120 2.06 0.49 -20.57
CA ALA A 120 1.72 -0.29 -19.37
C ALA A 120 1.03 -1.62 -19.74
N LYS A 121 -0.03 -1.57 -20.56
CA LYS A 121 -0.71 -2.78 -21.03
C LYS A 121 0.20 -3.70 -21.84
N ASN A 122 1.08 -3.13 -22.68
CA ASN A 122 1.98 -3.90 -23.53
C ASN A 122 3.02 -4.63 -22.68
N ALA A 123 3.60 -3.97 -21.67
CA ALA A 123 4.52 -4.58 -20.73
C ALA A 123 3.85 -5.74 -19.95
N GLY A 124 2.62 -5.53 -19.47
CA GLY A 124 1.83 -6.60 -18.83
C GLY A 124 1.58 -7.79 -19.76
N LYS A 125 1.20 -7.54 -21.02
CA LYS A 125 0.99 -8.57 -22.04
C LYS A 125 2.27 -9.36 -22.33
N GLU A 126 3.39 -8.67 -22.49
CA GLU A 126 4.68 -9.27 -22.79
C GLU A 126 5.21 -10.10 -21.61
N ALA A 127 5.09 -9.62 -20.37
CA ALA A 127 5.44 -10.38 -19.18
C ALA A 127 4.58 -11.65 -19.03
N ALA A 128 3.27 -11.56 -19.29
CA ALA A 128 2.40 -12.74 -19.28
C ALA A 128 2.80 -13.78 -20.33
N ALA A 129 3.11 -13.32 -21.55
CA ALA A 129 3.60 -14.18 -22.62
C ALA A 129 4.97 -14.80 -22.28
N ASP A 130 5.86 -14.01 -21.68
CA ASP A 130 7.17 -14.45 -21.20
C ASP A 130 7.04 -15.57 -20.17
N PHE A 131 6.19 -15.39 -19.14
CA PHE A 131 5.98 -16.39 -18.10
C PHE A 131 5.40 -17.68 -18.65
N ALA A 132 4.39 -17.57 -19.53
CA ALA A 132 3.78 -18.71 -20.20
C ALA A 132 4.78 -19.48 -21.08
N ALA A 133 5.63 -18.78 -21.81
CA ALA A 133 6.67 -19.40 -22.63
C ALA A 133 7.81 -20.02 -21.79
N TRP A 134 8.09 -19.46 -20.61
CA TRP A 134 9.12 -19.98 -19.72
C TRP A 134 8.71 -21.30 -19.07
N SER A 135 7.56 -21.30 -18.37
CA SER A 135 6.96 -22.41 -17.62
C SER A 135 7.97 -23.50 -17.22
N PRO A 136 9.00 -23.17 -16.41
CA PRO A 136 10.18 -24.01 -16.24
C PRO A 136 9.86 -25.37 -15.63
N TRP A 137 8.75 -25.48 -14.91
CA TRP A 137 8.22 -26.73 -14.34
C TRP A 137 7.75 -27.75 -15.40
N ASP A 138 7.44 -27.31 -16.62
CA ASP A 138 7.05 -28.21 -17.71
C ASP A 138 8.25 -28.73 -18.52
N GLY A 139 9.44 -28.14 -18.31
CA GLY A 139 10.70 -28.55 -18.92
C GLY A 139 11.26 -29.88 -18.38
N THR A 140 12.49 -30.19 -18.79
CA THR A 140 13.27 -31.35 -18.30
C THR A 140 14.23 -30.99 -17.17
N ASP A 141 14.52 -29.71 -16.95
CA ASP A 141 15.51 -29.25 -15.98
C ASP A 141 14.93 -28.19 -15.03
N THR A 142 14.05 -28.63 -14.13
CA THR A 142 13.44 -27.79 -13.09
C THR A 142 14.42 -27.38 -11.99
N SER A 143 15.68 -27.86 -12.05
CA SER A 143 16.70 -27.75 -11.00
C SER A 143 17.91 -26.90 -11.38
N LYS A 144 17.88 -26.24 -12.54
CA LYS A 144 18.99 -25.43 -13.07
C LYS A 144 18.61 -24.01 -13.45
N ILE A 145 17.82 -23.37 -12.61
CA ILE A 145 17.49 -21.95 -12.79
C ILE A 145 18.64 -21.10 -12.26
N LYS A 146 19.21 -20.27 -13.15
CA LYS A 146 20.21 -19.27 -12.77
C LYS A 146 19.52 -18.00 -12.31
N VAL A 147 20.03 -17.38 -11.25
CA VAL A 147 19.54 -16.10 -10.76
C VAL A 147 20.73 -15.16 -10.62
N GLY A 148 20.79 -14.07 -11.41
CA GLY A 148 21.88 -13.11 -11.31
C GLY A 148 23.30 -13.70 -11.35
N ALA A 149 24.18 -13.12 -10.55
CA ALA A 149 25.54 -13.61 -10.31
C ALA A 149 25.75 -13.74 -8.79
N GLY A 150 25.66 -14.95 -8.26
CA GLY A 150 25.80 -15.18 -6.82
C GLY A 150 26.34 -16.56 -6.48
N LYS A 151 26.52 -16.81 -5.18
CA LYS A 151 27.15 -18.05 -4.67
C LYS A 151 26.19 -19.24 -4.59
N CYS A 152 24.89 -18.97 -4.60
CA CYS A 152 23.85 -19.98 -4.55
C CYS A 152 23.32 -20.20 -5.96
N ASP A 153 23.95 -21.09 -6.72
CA ASP A 153 23.43 -21.57 -7.99
C ASP A 153 23.76 -23.07 -8.14
N PRO A 154 22.92 -23.85 -8.83
CA PRO A 154 21.63 -23.46 -9.39
C PRO A 154 20.49 -23.45 -8.36
N TRP A 155 19.39 -22.77 -8.71
CA TRP A 155 18.11 -22.83 -8.01
C TRP A 155 17.16 -23.86 -8.63
N ALA A 156 16.26 -24.41 -7.82
CA ALA A 156 15.20 -25.31 -8.26
C ALA A 156 13.82 -24.68 -8.10
N ILE A 157 12.92 -24.95 -9.05
CA ILE A 157 11.51 -24.54 -8.96
C ILE A 157 10.79 -25.38 -7.90
N ASP A 158 9.99 -24.71 -7.10
CA ASP A 158 9.08 -25.28 -6.10
C ASP A 158 7.67 -24.69 -6.26
N GLY A 159 6.65 -25.38 -5.74
CA GLY A 159 5.25 -24.94 -5.79
C GLY A 159 4.53 -25.22 -7.12
N ALA A 160 5.27 -25.53 -8.19
CA ALA A 160 4.72 -25.91 -9.49
C ALA A 160 4.88 -27.41 -9.80
N THR A 161 3.88 -28.00 -10.46
CA THR A 161 3.88 -29.41 -10.88
C THR A 161 3.67 -29.55 -12.39
N LYS A 162 4.57 -30.28 -13.04
CA LYS A 162 4.52 -30.59 -14.48
C LYS A 162 3.16 -31.11 -14.93
N GLY A 163 2.59 -30.50 -15.97
CA GLY A 163 1.30 -30.88 -16.55
C GLY A 163 0.08 -30.60 -15.66
N LYS A 164 0.25 -29.99 -14.47
CA LYS A 164 -0.85 -29.59 -13.58
C LYS A 164 -0.91 -28.08 -13.41
N THR A 165 0.23 -27.45 -13.15
CA THR A 165 0.32 -25.99 -13.01
C THR A 165 0.16 -25.35 -14.38
N LYS A 166 -0.85 -24.48 -14.52
CA LYS A 166 -1.07 -23.73 -15.76
C LYS A 166 -0.54 -22.32 -15.56
N ALA A 167 0.43 -21.91 -16.38
CA ALA A 167 1.03 -20.57 -16.27
C ALA A 167 -0.01 -19.45 -16.26
N ALA A 168 -1.05 -19.57 -17.10
CA ALA A 168 -2.13 -18.59 -17.23
C ALA A 168 -2.93 -18.36 -15.93
N SER A 169 -2.98 -19.33 -15.01
CA SER A 169 -3.79 -19.28 -13.79
C SER A 169 -3.00 -19.02 -12.51
N VAL A 170 -1.69 -18.79 -12.60
CA VAL A 170 -0.87 -18.45 -11.43
C VAL A 170 -1.27 -17.08 -10.93
N ASN A 171 -1.57 -16.95 -9.64
CA ASN A 171 -1.92 -15.67 -9.04
C ASN A 171 -0.68 -14.87 -8.64
N TRP A 172 -0.80 -13.55 -8.77
CA TRP A 172 0.24 -12.60 -8.43
C TRP A 172 -0.30 -11.50 -7.52
N MET A 173 0.44 -11.21 -6.46
CA MET A 173 0.21 -10.03 -5.63
C MET A 173 0.76 -8.83 -6.38
N ALA A 174 -0.14 -7.95 -6.79
CA ALA A 174 0.21 -6.75 -7.53
C ALA A 174 0.40 -5.55 -6.60
N GLN A 175 1.37 -4.71 -6.94
CA GLN A 175 1.55 -3.37 -6.39
C GLN A 175 1.77 -2.39 -7.54
N VAL A 176 1.37 -1.14 -7.35
CA VAL A 176 1.48 -0.10 -8.38
C VAL A 176 2.13 1.14 -7.80
N THR A 177 3.18 1.65 -8.44
CA THR A 177 3.83 2.90 -8.06
C THR A 177 3.51 3.99 -9.08
N ALA A 178 2.96 5.10 -8.62
CA ALA A 178 2.59 6.22 -9.47
C ALA A 178 2.61 7.56 -8.71
N PRO A 179 2.77 8.70 -9.40
CA PRO A 179 2.48 10.00 -8.82
C PRO A 179 0.98 10.11 -8.50
N MET A 180 0.65 10.72 -7.35
CA MET A 180 -0.74 10.89 -6.95
C MET A 180 -0.95 12.22 -6.21
N PRO A 181 -1.88 13.08 -6.67
CA PRO A 181 -2.35 14.21 -5.88
C PRO A 181 -2.90 13.76 -4.53
N LEU A 182 -2.68 14.54 -3.46
CA LEU A 182 -3.15 14.18 -2.12
C LEU A 182 -4.67 14.07 -2.00
N GLU A 183 -5.42 14.79 -2.85
CA GLU A 183 -6.88 14.68 -2.94
C GLU A 183 -7.29 13.37 -3.64
N GLY A 184 -6.50 12.92 -4.61
CA GLY A 184 -6.63 11.61 -5.26
C GLY A 184 -6.37 10.48 -4.27
N LEU A 185 -5.28 10.59 -3.51
CA LEU A 185 -4.94 9.68 -2.42
C LEU A 185 -6.08 9.62 -1.39
N TYR A 186 -6.59 10.78 -0.94
CA TYR A 186 -7.71 10.84 -0.01
C TYR A 186 -8.99 10.22 -0.58
N SER A 187 -9.25 10.38 -1.88
CA SER A 187 -10.39 9.73 -2.55
C SER A 187 -10.28 8.21 -2.48
N LEU A 188 -9.08 7.65 -2.68
CA LEU A 188 -8.82 6.21 -2.56
C LEU A 188 -8.95 5.73 -1.11
N MET A 189 -8.42 6.49 -0.14
CA MET A 189 -8.57 6.19 1.30
C MET A 189 -10.05 6.18 1.72
N LEU A 190 -10.84 7.15 1.26
CA LEU A 190 -12.28 7.21 1.52
C LEU A 190 -13.01 6.01 0.93
N GLU A 191 -12.60 5.54 -0.25
CA GLU A 191 -13.16 4.35 -0.87
C GLU A 191 -12.78 3.08 -0.10
N GLN A 192 -11.51 2.89 0.23
CA GLN A 192 -11.03 1.76 1.03
C GLN A 192 -11.78 1.67 2.36
N ALA A 193 -11.99 2.81 3.04
CA ALA A 193 -12.72 2.87 4.30
C ALA A 193 -14.22 2.52 4.19
N LYS A 194 -14.82 2.55 2.98
CA LYS A 194 -16.20 2.08 2.76
C LYS A 194 -16.31 0.56 2.72
N ASP A 195 -15.17 -0.14 2.62
CA ASP A 195 -15.09 -1.59 2.56
C ASP A 195 -16.00 -2.18 1.46
N LEU A 196 -15.94 -1.59 0.25
CA LEU A 196 -16.77 -2.01 -0.88
C LEU A 196 -16.53 -3.48 -1.26
N ASP A 197 -17.49 -4.08 -1.98
CA ASP A 197 -17.28 -5.37 -2.63
C ASP A 197 -16.10 -5.27 -3.61
N ILE A 198 -15.33 -6.35 -3.76
CA ILE A 198 -14.07 -6.35 -4.55
C ILE A 198 -14.31 -5.84 -5.97
N ALA A 199 -15.40 -6.28 -6.61
CA ALA A 199 -15.76 -5.87 -7.97
C ALA A 199 -16.10 -4.37 -8.12
N GLU A 200 -16.40 -3.69 -7.02
CA GLU A 200 -16.68 -2.25 -6.98
C GLU A 200 -15.46 -1.42 -6.54
N ARG A 201 -14.37 -2.07 -6.12
CA ARG A 201 -13.17 -1.37 -5.66
C ARG A 201 -12.33 -0.89 -6.83
N ASN A 202 -11.78 0.30 -6.65
CA ASN A 202 -10.72 0.82 -7.48
C ASN A 202 -9.52 -0.13 -7.49
N ILE A 203 -8.88 -0.28 -8.65
CA ILE A 203 -7.74 -1.19 -8.85
C ILE A 203 -6.53 -0.83 -7.97
N LEU A 204 -6.41 0.43 -7.54
CA LEU A 204 -5.37 0.94 -6.64
C LEU A 204 -5.78 0.94 -5.15
N SER A 205 -6.98 0.46 -4.85
CA SER A 205 -7.51 0.38 -3.48
C SER A 205 -7.17 -0.97 -2.86
N GLY A 206 -6.34 -0.93 -1.82
CA GLY A 206 -5.94 -2.13 -1.10
C GLY A 206 -7.00 -2.64 -0.12
N ALA A 207 -6.72 -3.80 0.47
CA ALA A 207 -7.37 -4.26 1.69
C ALA A 207 -6.48 -3.96 2.88
N GLU A 208 -7.09 -3.58 4.01
CA GLU A 208 -6.34 -3.46 5.25
C GLU A 208 -5.78 -4.83 5.67
N THR A 209 -4.46 -4.88 5.84
CA THR A 209 -3.79 -6.01 6.48
C THR A 209 -4.16 -6.01 7.96
N LYS A 210 -4.96 -6.97 8.40
CA LYS A 210 -5.33 -7.15 9.81
C LYS A 210 -4.13 -7.65 10.63
N ARG A 211 -3.06 -6.85 10.75
CA ARG A 211 -1.95 -7.10 11.70
C ARG A 211 -2.41 -7.23 13.14
N THR A 212 -3.58 -6.70 13.42
CA THR A 212 -4.05 -6.40 14.76
C THR A 212 -4.65 -7.62 15.48
N GLY A 213 -4.88 -8.74 14.79
CA GLY A 213 -5.51 -9.95 15.37
C GLY A 213 -6.89 -9.70 16.02
N LYS A 214 -7.39 -8.46 15.96
CA LYS A 214 -8.60 -7.96 16.58
C LYS A 214 -9.55 -7.57 15.46
N SER A 215 -10.75 -8.13 15.47
CA SER A 215 -11.78 -7.69 14.53
C SER A 215 -12.12 -6.22 14.81
N GLY A 216 -11.95 -5.34 13.83
CA GLY A 216 -12.38 -3.93 13.90
C GLY A 216 -11.28 -2.89 14.14
N SER A 217 -10.00 -3.29 14.22
CA SER A 217 -8.87 -2.35 14.21
C SER A 217 -8.36 -2.17 12.79
N ALA A 218 -8.88 -1.11 12.16
CA ALA A 218 -8.41 -0.58 10.89
C ALA A 218 -7.05 0.11 11.08
N ASN A 219 -6.09 -0.14 10.19
CA ASN A 219 -4.82 0.58 10.21
C ASN A 219 -4.94 1.95 9.51
N LEU A 220 -5.87 2.07 8.56
CA LEU A 220 -6.19 3.33 7.90
C LEU A 220 -6.99 4.22 8.84
N VAL A 221 -6.41 5.35 9.19
CA VAL A 221 -7.09 6.42 9.94
C VAL A 221 -7.63 7.44 8.94
N LEU A 222 -8.90 7.31 8.58
CA LEU A 222 -9.57 8.27 7.71
C LEU A 222 -9.94 9.55 8.47
N ALA A 223 -9.10 10.59 8.37
CA ALA A 223 -9.43 11.90 8.91
C ALA A 223 -10.53 12.57 8.08
N THR A 224 -11.44 13.28 8.74
CA THR A 224 -12.49 14.04 8.07
C THR A 224 -12.48 15.48 8.55
N LYS A 225 -13.23 16.36 7.87
CA LYS A 225 -13.39 17.76 8.31
C LYS A 225 -13.84 17.87 9.77
N SER A 226 -14.66 16.93 10.26
CA SER A 226 -15.13 16.91 11.65
C SER A 226 -14.03 16.68 12.70
N TYR A 227 -12.82 16.26 12.32
CA TYR A 227 -11.68 16.21 13.25
C TYR A 227 -11.21 17.63 13.64
N PHE A 228 -11.58 18.63 12.86
CA PHE A 228 -11.22 20.04 13.09
C PHE A 228 -12.34 20.81 13.80
N GLN A 229 -13.39 20.14 14.31
CA GLN A 229 -14.52 20.79 14.97
C GLN A 229 -14.12 21.55 16.25
N SER A 230 -13.04 21.13 16.92
CA SER A 230 -12.48 21.82 18.10
C SER A 230 -11.47 22.91 17.74
N LYS A 231 -11.31 23.23 16.44
CA LYS A 231 -10.36 24.21 15.89
C LYS A 231 -8.91 24.01 16.37
N PRO A 232 -8.35 22.78 16.23
CA PRO A 232 -6.99 22.52 16.69
C PRO A 232 -5.99 23.43 15.96
N GLN A 233 -5.08 24.04 16.72
CA GLN A 233 -4.15 25.07 16.22
C GLN A 233 -4.82 26.24 15.45
N GLY A 234 -6.09 26.53 15.75
CA GLY A 234 -6.85 27.61 15.11
C GLY A 234 -7.39 27.27 13.70
N ILE A 235 -7.23 26.03 13.23
CA ILE A 235 -7.67 25.62 11.90
C ILE A 235 -9.19 25.39 11.90
N GLU A 236 -9.91 26.25 11.18
CA GLU A 236 -11.35 26.16 11.02
C GLU A 236 -11.76 24.97 10.14
N GLN A 237 -12.76 24.19 10.59
CA GLN A 237 -13.30 23.05 9.84
C GLN A 237 -13.68 23.39 8.39
N THR A 238 -14.18 24.61 8.14
CA THR A 238 -14.61 25.07 6.81
C THR A 238 -13.44 25.33 5.85
N LYS A 239 -12.23 25.52 6.37
CA LYS A 239 -10.99 25.73 5.59
C LYS A 239 -10.26 24.44 5.24
N VAL A 240 -10.68 23.32 5.82
CA VAL A 240 -10.07 22.01 5.58
C VAL A 240 -10.43 21.52 4.17
N THR A 241 -9.38 21.27 3.38
CA THR A 241 -9.44 20.79 1.99
C THR A 241 -9.05 19.31 1.89
N ASN A 242 -9.36 18.65 0.77
CA ASN A 242 -9.18 17.20 0.64
C ASN A 242 -7.71 16.77 0.62
N ASP A 243 -6.78 17.61 0.17
CA ASP A 243 -5.34 17.35 0.24
C ASP A 243 -4.80 17.45 1.66
N MET A 244 -5.31 18.41 2.44
CA MET A 244 -5.04 18.43 3.89
C MET A 244 -5.53 17.12 4.52
N LEU A 245 -6.74 16.66 4.17
CA LEU A 245 -7.28 15.40 4.70
C LEU A 245 -6.47 14.18 4.23
N GLY A 246 -5.97 14.17 2.99
CA GLY A 246 -5.08 13.13 2.49
C GLY A 246 -3.78 13.06 3.29
N PHE A 247 -3.12 14.21 3.48
CA PHE A 247 -1.91 14.29 4.30
C PHE A 247 -2.15 13.89 5.76
N VAL A 248 -3.21 14.42 6.38
CA VAL A 248 -3.56 14.13 7.78
C VAL A 248 -3.90 12.65 7.96
N SER A 249 -4.67 12.06 7.05
CA SER A 249 -5.02 10.63 7.11
C SER A 249 -3.77 9.76 6.97
N LEU A 250 -2.87 10.11 6.05
CA LEU A 250 -1.60 9.42 5.87
C LEU A 250 -0.76 9.43 7.15
N VAL A 251 -0.49 10.63 7.70
CA VAL A 251 0.33 10.78 8.91
C VAL A 251 -0.33 10.08 10.11
N LEU A 252 -1.64 10.22 10.31
CA LEU A 252 -2.34 9.56 11.41
C LEU A 252 -2.33 8.03 11.29
N SER A 253 -2.42 7.48 10.07
CA SER A 253 -2.39 6.03 9.84
C SER A 253 -1.05 5.44 10.29
N TYR A 254 0.08 6.05 9.88
CA TYR A 254 1.39 5.66 10.37
C TYR A 254 1.54 5.92 11.87
N ALA A 255 1.19 7.12 12.35
CA ALA A 255 1.39 7.52 13.74
C ALA A 255 0.63 6.63 14.73
N LYS A 256 -0.65 6.34 14.47
CA LYS A 256 -1.43 5.39 15.29
C LYS A 256 -0.99 3.95 15.05
N GLY A 257 -0.48 3.62 13.86
CA GLY A 257 0.11 2.31 13.55
C GLY A 257 1.27 1.93 14.48
N ALA A 258 2.02 2.91 14.99
CA ALA A 258 3.11 2.68 15.96
C ALA A 258 2.67 2.14 17.34
N GLN A 259 1.37 1.97 17.58
CA GLN A 259 0.89 1.19 18.72
C GLN A 259 1.13 -0.32 18.56
N TYR A 260 1.40 -0.78 17.33
CA TYR A 260 1.65 -2.17 17.01
C TYR A 260 3.16 -2.44 16.97
N LEU A 261 3.55 -3.56 17.59
CA LEU A 261 4.95 -3.99 17.59
C LEU A 261 5.33 -4.48 16.20
N LEU A 262 6.50 -4.05 15.73
CA LEU A 262 7.16 -4.61 14.57
C LEU A 262 7.99 -5.82 15.00
N GLN A 263 8.06 -6.83 14.14
CA GLN A 263 9.08 -7.87 14.25
C GLN A 263 10.48 -7.30 13.94
N SER A 264 11.51 -8.12 14.12
CA SER A 264 12.91 -7.69 14.03
C SER A 264 13.31 -7.09 12.68
N ASP A 265 12.70 -7.58 11.62
CA ASP A 265 12.93 -7.27 10.21
C ASP A 265 11.82 -6.43 9.58
N GLU A 266 10.74 -6.15 10.32
CA GLU A 266 9.58 -5.46 9.78
C GLU A 266 9.73 -3.94 9.66
N SER A 267 9.07 -3.41 8.63
CA SER A 267 8.93 -1.99 8.36
C SER A 267 7.53 -1.42 8.74
N PRO A 268 7.45 -0.12 9.14
CA PRO A 268 6.20 0.64 9.24
C PRO A 268 5.36 0.64 7.97
N LYS A 269 5.90 0.27 6.80
CA LYS A 269 5.15 0.23 5.53
C LYS A 269 3.93 -0.66 5.59
N LEU A 270 3.95 -1.62 6.49
CA LEU A 270 2.88 -2.59 6.71
C LEU A 270 1.66 -1.97 7.43
N MET A 271 1.75 -0.69 7.85
CA MET A 271 0.65 0.02 8.50
C MET A 271 -0.40 0.56 7.52
N THR A 272 -0.09 0.68 6.24
CA THR A 272 -1.05 1.21 5.27
C THR A 272 -0.75 0.69 3.87
N THR A 273 -1.82 0.51 3.10
CA THR A 273 -1.78 0.17 1.66
C THR A 273 -1.31 1.35 0.81
N PHE A 274 -1.31 2.56 1.38
CA PHE A 274 -0.86 3.80 0.75
C PHE A 274 0.55 4.15 1.20
N MET A 275 1.56 3.56 0.58
CA MET A 275 2.95 3.75 0.99
C MET A 275 3.58 4.95 0.26
N PRO A 276 4.07 5.98 0.97
CA PRO A 276 4.73 7.11 0.33
C PRO A 276 6.14 6.72 -0.11
N ARG A 277 6.43 6.82 -1.40
CA ARG A 277 7.79 6.67 -1.96
C ARG A 277 8.56 7.99 -1.92
N THR A 278 7.83 9.11 -1.95
CA THR A 278 8.34 10.45 -1.64
C THR A 278 8.34 10.69 -0.13
N GLU A 279 9.41 11.30 0.40
CA GLU A 279 9.55 11.58 1.84
C GLU A 279 8.57 12.64 2.36
N PHE A 280 8.23 12.58 3.66
CA PHE A 280 7.13 13.33 4.25
C PHE A 280 7.33 14.85 4.27
N ASN A 281 8.57 15.38 4.28
CA ASN A 281 8.78 16.82 4.19
C ASN A 281 8.32 17.35 2.82
N THR A 282 8.63 16.63 1.74
CA THR A 282 8.23 16.98 0.38
C THR A 282 6.73 16.82 0.19
N ILE A 283 6.12 15.79 0.77
CA ILE A 283 4.65 15.67 0.80
C ILE A 283 4.05 16.87 1.55
N PHE A 284 4.56 17.21 2.73
CA PHE A 284 4.03 18.31 3.54
C PHE A 284 4.16 19.68 2.84
N LYS A 285 5.21 19.91 2.05
CA LYS A 285 5.36 21.16 1.27
C LYS A 285 4.15 21.45 0.37
N GLN A 286 3.45 20.42 -0.13
CA GLN A 286 2.25 20.57 -0.96
C GLN A 286 1.09 21.26 -0.22
N VAL A 287 1.04 21.11 1.10
CA VAL A 287 -0.07 21.55 1.93
C VAL A 287 0.34 22.50 3.05
N LYS A 288 1.64 22.79 3.20
CA LYS A 288 2.22 23.56 4.32
C LYS A 288 1.51 24.88 4.59
N SER A 289 1.16 25.64 3.55
CA SER A 289 0.47 26.94 3.66
C SER A 289 -0.93 26.84 4.30
N LYS A 290 -1.51 25.64 4.35
CA LYS A 290 -2.83 25.36 4.91
C LYS A 290 -2.78 24.97 6.39
N PHE A 291 -1.58 24.82 6.95
CA PHE A 291 -1.36 24.50 8.36
C PHE A 291 -0.83 25.73 9.10
N SER A 292 -1.26 25.89 10.35
CA SER A 292 -0.78 26.90 11.28
C SER A 292 -0.37 26.25 12.60
N GLY A 293 0.54 26.92 13.32
CA GLY A 293 0.97 26.48 14.65
C GLY A 293 1.92 25.29 14.63
N ASP A 294 1.96 24.56 15.75
CA ASP A 294 2.82 23.40 15.95
C ASP A 294 2.18 22.14 15.36
N LEU A 295 2.87 21.50 14.42
CA LEU A 295 2.34 20.35 13.69
C LEU A 295 2.08 19.15 14.61
N PHE A 296 2.95 18.90 15.60
CA PHE A 296 2.72 17.80 16.54
C PHE A 296 1.51 18.08 17.43
N LYS A 297 1.36 19.31 17.94
CA LYS A 297 0.20 19.70 18.75
C LYS A 297 -1.11 19.62 17.97
N LEU A 298 -1.08 19.86 16.66
CA LEU A 298 -2.22 19.57 15.79
C LEU A 298 -2.52 18.07 15.79
N PHE A 299 -1.55 17.23 15.43
CA PHE A 299 -1.76 15.78 15.33
C PHE A 299 -2.11 15.12 16.67
N GLU A 300 -1.60 15.62 17.80
CA GLU A 300 -1.96 15.17 19.15
C GLU A 300 -3.46 15.35 19.44
N VAL A 301 -4.06 16.46 18.97
CA VAL A 301 -5.51 16.66 19.06
C VAL A 301 -6.25 15.84 18.01
N LEU A 302 -5.77 15.78 16.77
CA LEU A 302 -6.44 15.01 15.71
C LEU A 302 -6.45 13.51 16.00
N ALA A 303 -5.45 12.98 16.71
CA ALA A 303 -5.40 11.60 17.17
C ALA A 303 -6.54 11.26 18.16
N CYS A 304 -7.19 12.26 18.75
CA CYS A 304 -8.38 12.05 19.61
C CYS A 304 -9.60 11.56 18.87
N TYR A 305 -9.61 11.56 17.55
CA TYR A 305 -10.77 11.18 16.77
C TYR A 305 -10.57 9.83 16.10
N LYS A 306 -11.70 9.14 15.90
CA LYS A 306 -11.80 7.97 15.04
C LYS A 306 -13.03 8.08 14.17
N SER A 307 -12.91 7.60 12.94
CA SER A 307 -13.98 7.59 11.96
C SER A 307 -14.60 6.20 11.89
N LYS A 308 -15.92 6.13 11.82
CA LYS A 308 -16.65 4.92 11.48
C LYS A 308 -17.44 5.17 10.21
N VAL A 309 -17.12 4.40 9.17
CA VAL A 309 -17.89 4.38 7.93
C VAL A 309 -19.02 3.36 8.08
N SER A 310 -20.21 3.69 7.60
CA SER A 310 -21.36 2.80 7.63
C SER A 310 -22.18 2.96 6.37
N LYS A 311 -22.56 1.84 5.76
CA LYS A 311 -23.49 1.77 4.63
C LYS A 311 -24.93 1.92 5.15
N LYS A 312 -25.68 2.84 4.57
CA LYS A 312 -27.10 3.05 4.82
C LYS A 312 -27.93 2.08 3.99
N ALA A 313 -29.21 1.94 4.34
CA ALA A 313 -30.16 1.09 3.61
C ALA A 313 -30.36 1.51 2.15
N ASP A 314 -30.17 2.78 1.83
CA ASP A 314 -30.24 3.33 0.46
C ASP A 314 -28.94 3.11 -0.35
N GLY A 315 -27.97 2.36 0.20
CA GLY A 315 -26.67 2.10 -0.43
C GLY A 315 -25.66 3.23 -0.28
N THR A 316 -26.04 4.38 0.28
CA THR A 316 -25.11 5.49 0.53
C THR A 316 -24.23 5.22 1.74
N TYR A 317 -23.07 5.87 1.79
CA TYR A 317 -22.14 5.72 2.92
C TYR A 317 -22.13 6.99 3.76
N THR A 318 -22.11 6.82 5.08
CA THR A 318 -21.89 7.91 6.03
C THR A 318 -20.62 7.68 6.82
N VAL A 319 -19.88 8.75 7.08
CA VAL A 319 -18.75 8.75 8.00
C VAL A 319 -19.19 9.47 9.26
N THR A 320 -19.14 8.76 10.39
CA THR A 320 -19.40 9.32 11.72
C THR A 320 -18.08 9.45 12.46
N VAL A 321 -17.91 10.55 13.20
CA VAL A 321 -16.70 10.82 13.99
C VAL A 321 -17.03 10.70 15.46
N GLY A 322 -16.24 9.88 16.16
CA GLY A 322 -16.29 9.73 17.61
C GLY A 322 -14.95 10.04 18.26
N LEU A 323 -14.98 10.15 19.59
CA LEU A 323 -13.76 10.24 20.39
C LEU A 323 -13.07 8.86 20.44
N ASP A 324 -11.77 8.86 20.21
CA ASP A 324 -10.90 7.72 20.40
C ASP A 324 -10.38 7.70 21.85
N LYS A 325 -11.05 6.89 22.68
CA LYS A 325 -10.81 6.84 24.12
C LYS A 325 -9.45 6.28 24.51
N ASP A 326 -8.76 5.61 23.58
CA ASP A 326 -7.40 5.11 23.81
C ASP A 326 -6.38 6.26 23.84
N PHE A 327 -6.68 7.36 23.14
CA PHE A 327 -5.80 8.53 23.06
C PHE A 327 -6.32 9.72 23.85
N CYS A 328 -7.64 9.84 24.07
CA CYS A 328 -8.22 11.07 24.59
C CYS A 328 -9.39 10.87 25.57
N THR A 329 -9.56 11.88 26.42
CA THR A 329 -10.74 12.08 27.28
C THR A 329 -11.54 13.30 26.79
N GLY A 330 -12.58 13.70 27.52
CA GLY A 330 -13.41 14.85 27.16
C GLY A 330 -14.51 14.48 26.15
N THR A 331 -14.76 15.38 25.20
CA THR A 331 -15.83 15.24 24.19
C THR A 331 -15.31 15.49 22.79
N THR A 332 -16.10 15.19 21.74
CA THR A 332 -15.70 15.48 20.36
C THR A 332 -15.57 16.98 20.07
N ALA A 333 -16.31 17.83 20.78
CA ALA A 333 -16.21 19.29 20.66
C ALA A 333 -15.02 19.88 21.44
N ALA A 334 -14.62 19.23 22.52
CA ALA A 334 -13.50 19.63 23.36
C ALA A 334 -12.69 18.37 23.78
N PRO A 335 -11.90 17.80 22.85
CA PRO A 335 -11.09 16.63 23.14
C PRO A 335 -9.91 17.01 24.03
N VAL A 336 -9.56 16.12 24.96
CA VAL A 336 -8.40 16.31 25.84
C VAL A 336 -7.45 15.14 25.63
N PRO A 337 -6.30 15.34 24.94
CA PRO A 337 -5.27 14.31 24.80
C PRO A 337 -4.84 13.75 26.14
N ILE A 338 -4.80 12.42 26.25
CA ILE A 338 -4.22 11.75 27.41
C ILE A 338 -2.72 11.97 27.34
N LYS A 339 -2.16 12.48 28.45
CA LYS A 339 -0.74 12.81 28.57
C LYS A 339 0.13 11.63 28.11
N ASP A 340 1.07 11.93 27.22
CA ASP A 340 2.09 11.03 26.68
C ASP A 340 1.56 9.80 25.91
N LYS A 341 0.25 9.63 25.70
CA LYS A 341 -0.29 8.46 24.97
C LYS A 341 0.06 8.48 23.50
N PHE A 342 -0.25 9.56 22.80
CA PHE A 342 0.10 9.71 21.39
C PHE A 342 1.60 10.04 21.23
N ALA A 343 2.13 10.92 22.09
CA ALA A 343 3.53 11.33 22.06
C ALA A 343 4.51 10.18 22.33
N GLY A 344 4.11 9.20 23.14
CA GLY A 344 4.93 8.06 23.54
C GLY A 344 4.94 6.91 22.53
N LEU A 345 4.15 6.97 21.46
CA LEU A 345 4.19 5.94 20.42
C LEU A 345 5.55 5.92 19.72
N GLU A 346 6.03 4.74 19.38
CA GLU A 346 7.34 4.52 18.79
C GLU A 346 7.29 3.31 17.84
N PHE A 347 7.84 3.48 16.63
CA PHE A 347 8.22 2.33 15.82
C PHE A 347 9.57 1.84 16.28
N LYS A 348 9.70 0.53 16.48
CA LYS A 348 10.93 -0.10 16.94
C LYS A 348 11.06 -1.49 16.35
N ASN A 349 12.22 -1.76 15.75
CA ASN A 349 12.65 -3.10 15.34
C ASN A 349 14.02 -3.42 15.97
N ALA A 350 14.71 -4.46 15.48
CA ALA A 350 16.01 -4.86 16.04
C ALA A 350 17.14 -3.85 15.77
N LYS A 351 16.99 -2.98 14.76
CA LYS A 351 18.06 -2.12 14.23
C LYS A 351 17.87 -0.63 14.56
N LYS A 352 16.63 -0.14 14.55
CA LYS A 352 16.30 1.27 14.75
C LYS A 352 15.03 1.45 15.57
N SER A 353 14.87 2.67 16.08
CA SER A 353 13.61 3.15 16.62
C SER A 353 13.36 4.60 16.25
N ILE A 354 12.09 4.98 16.12
CA ILE A 354 11.66 6.36 15.89
C ILE A 354 10.39 6.66 16.67
N ASN A 355 10.48 7.67 17.54
CA ASN A 355 9.34 8.17 18.28
C ASN A 355 8.45 9.06 17.39
N ILE A 356 7.12 8.91 17.51
CA ILE A 356 6.14 9.62 16.69
C ILE A 356 6.17 11.13 16.90
N LYS A 357 6.39 11.61 18.13
CA LYS A 357 6.53 13.04 18.39
C LYS A 357 7.74 13.61 17.68
N THR A 358 8.90 12.96 17.82
CA THR A 358 10.13 13.38 17.14
C THR A 358 9.95 13.42 15.63
N TRP A 359 9.35 12.37 15.05
CA TRP A 359 9.08 12.31 13.61
C TRP A 359 8.17 13.45 13.13
N ILE A 360 6.98 13.61 13.72
CA ILE A 360 6.02 14.63 13.30
C ILE A 360 6.55 16.05 13.50
N THR A 361 7.26 16.31 14.61
CA THR A 361 7.93 17.61 14.83
C THR A 361 9.01 17.89 13.77
N GLY A 362 9.68 16.86 13.27
CA GLY A 362 10.68 16.98 12.20
C GLY A 362 10.09 17.35 10.84
N ILE A 363 8.81 17.00 10.57
CA ILE A 363 8.16 17.29 9.29
C ILE A 363 8.07 18.80 9.06
N GLY A 364 8.77 19.29 8.04
CA GLY A 364 8.76 20.70 7.66
C GLY A 364 9.70 21.60 8.46
N ALA A 365 10.47 21.05 9.41
CA ALA A 365 11.45 21.78 10.23
C ALA A 365 12.74 22.15 9.47
N GLY A 366 12.91 21.66 8.23
CA GLY A 366 14.06 21.99 7.37
C GLY A 366 15.36 21.28 7.75
N THR A 367 15.32 20.29 8.65
CA THR A 367 16.49 19.63 9.26
C THR A 367 17.09 18.49 8.43
N GLY A 368 16.72 18.34 7.16
CA GLY A 368 17.29 17.33 6.26
C GLY A 368 16.40 17.05 5.05
N SER A 369 16.96 16.37 4.05
CA SER A 369 16.21 15.90 2.86
C SER A 369 15.43 14.60 3.10
N VAL A 370 15.47 14.05 4.32
CA VAL A 370 14.88 12.76 4.68
C VAL A 370 14.21 12.91 6.05
N ASP A 371 12.90 12.63 6.14
CA ASP A 371 12.19 12.63 7.42
C ASP A 371 12.53 11.38 8.26
N GLY A 372 12.27 11.44 9.57
CA GLY A 372 12.67 10.38 10.50
C GLY A 372 12.06 9.00 10.23
N LEU A 373 10.88 8.92 9.60
CA LEU A 373 10.29 7.63 9.24
C LEU A 373 10.98 7.03 8.02
N SER A 374 11.28 7.86 7.02
CA SER A 374 12.11 7.47 5.87
C SER A 374 13.50 7.01 6.31
N GLU A 375 14.12 7.71 7.27
CA GLU A 375 15.42 7.30 7.83
C GLU A 375 15.32 5.97 8.59
N PHE A 376 14.27 5.76 9.39
CA PHE A 376 14.02 4.48 10.05
C PHE A 376 14.00 3.34 9.03
N ASP A 377 13.27 3.54 7.93
CA ASP A 377 13.00 2.49 6.95
C ASP A 377 14.23 2.01 6.18
N THR A 378 15.25 2.86 6.05
CA THR A 378 16.57 2.45 5.49
C THR A 378 17.25 1.31 6.25
N SER A 379 16.83 1.02 7.49
CA SER A 379 17.35 -0.13 8.24
C SER A 379 16.81 -1.47 7.76
N ILE A 380 15.72 -1.47 6.99
CA ILE A 380 15.08 -2.65 6.41
C ILE A 380 15.38 -2.68 4.91
N ASP A 381 14.69 -1.87 4.12
CA ASP A 381 14.84 -1.81 2.66
C ASP A 381 14.77 -0.39 2.08
N GLY A 382 14.33 0.60 2.86
CA GLY A 382 14.26 2.00 2.46
C GLY A 382 13.16 2.31 1.45
N SER A 383 12.06 1.57 1.49
CA SER A 383 10.88 1.75 0.64
C SER A 383 10.09 3.02 0.96
N ILE A 384 9.86 3.32 2.24
CA ILE A 384 9.22 4.57 2.68
C ILE A 384 10.17 5.74 2.44
N GLY A 385 9.73 6.70 1.62
CA GLY A 385 10.54 7.86 1.26
C GLY A 385 11.84 7.51 0.53
N GLY A 386 11.96 6.29 -0.01
CA GLY A 386 13.15 5.81 -0.71
C GLY A 386 13.54 6.63 -1.94
N LEU A 387 12.55 7.29 -2.55
CA LEU A 387 12.76 8.22 -3.67
C LEU A 387 13.07 9.65 -3.20
N LYS A 388 13.27 9.84 -1.88
CA LYS A 388 13.63 11.12 -1.26
C LYS A 388 12.63 12.20 -1.68
N THR A 389 13.12 13.32 -2.19
CA THR A 389 12.31 14.47 -2.61
C THR A 389 11.74 14.33 -4.03
N ALA A 390 11.82 13.15 -4.66
CA ALA A 390 11.33 12.98 -6.02
C ALA A 390 9.82 13.21 -6.09
N THR A 391 9.40 13.83 -7.17
CA THR A 391 8.00 14.11 -7.53
C THR A 391 7.88 13.96 -9.04
N GLU A 392 6.67 13.70 -9.52
CA GLU A 392 6.36 13.79 -10.94
C GLU A 392 5.12 14.66 -11.13
N HIS A 393 4.85 15.04 -12.36
CA HIS A 393 3.70 15.85 -12.70
C HIS A 393 2.44 14.99 -12.82
N VAL A 394 1.31 15.57 -12.44
CA VAL A 394 0.00 15.05 -12.83
C VAL A 394 -0.06 14.98 -14.35
N TYR A 395 -0.54 13.85 -14.88
CA TYR A 395 -0.60 13.56 -16.31
C TYR A 395 -1.21 14.72 -17.11
N ASN A 396 -0.52 15.14 -18.17
CA ASN A 396 -0.86 16.30 -19.01
C ASN A 396 -0.92 17.66 -18.28
N THR A 397 -0.19 17.83 -17.18
CA THR A 397 -0.05 19.11 -16.49
C THR A 397 1.41 19.37 -16.08
N GLN A 398 1.66 20.48 -15.37
CA GLN A 398 2.93 20.80 -14.70
C GLN A 398 2.81 20.75 -13.17
N ARG A 399 1.69 20.24 -12.63
CA ARG A 399 1.48 20.16 -11.19
C ARG A 399 2.31 19.00 -10.63
N ALA A 400 3.41 19.30 -9.94
CA ALA A 400 4.21 18.30 -9.25
C ALA A 400 3.47 17.71 -8.03
N VAL A 401 3.48 16.39 -7.92
CA VAL A 401 2.86 15.62 -6.84
C VAL A 401 3.80 14.50 -6.37
N PRO A 402 3.67 14.05 -5.11
CA PRO A 402 4.45 12.94 -4.59
C PRO A 402 4.11 11.60 -5.26
N LEU A 403 5.05 10.65 -5.17
CA LEU A 403 4.88 9.27 -5.61
C LEU A 403 4.44 8.40 -4.44
N PHE A 404 3.51 7.50 -4.74
CA PHE A 404 3.03 6.47 -3.82
C PHE A 404 3.11 5.11 -4.49
N GLU A 405 3.34 4.10 -3.67
CA GLU A 405 3.14 2.70 -4.00
C GLU A 405 1.83 2.25 -3.33
N PHE A 406 0.93 1.74 -4.15
CA PHE A 406 -0.36 1.19 -3.76
C PHE A 406 -0.21 -0.31 -3.62
N ARG A 407 -0.38 -0.80 -2.40
CA ARG A 407 -0.06 -2.17 -1.99
C ARG A 407 -1.28 -2.90 -1.48
N ASP A 408 -1.12 -4.21 -1.31
CA ASP A 408 -2.16 -5.11 -0.78
C ASP A 408 -3.47 -4.98 -1.56
N LEU A 409 -3.32 -4.82 -2.87
CA LEU A 409 -4.41 -4.58 -3.80
C LEU A 409 -5.38 -5.76 -3.72
N VAL A 410 -6.68 -5.48 -3.64
CA VAL A 410 -7.69 -6.55 -3.51
C VAL A 410 -7.78 -7.45 -4.74
N HIS A 411 -7.27 -6.95 -5.87
CA HIS A 411 -7.21 -7.63 -7.15
C HIS A 411 -5.84 -8.29 -7.26
N TYR A 412 -5.79 -9.61 -7.11
CA TYR A 412 -4.61 -10.43 -7.39
C TYR A 412 -4.75 -10.96 -8.82
N PRO A 413 -4.16 -10.31 -9.83
CA PRO A 413 -4.28 -10.78 -11.20
C PRO A 413 -3.62 -12.15 -11.35
N THR A 414 -4.28 -13.02 -12.09
CA THR A 414 -3.60 -14.17 -12.68
C THR A 414 -2.65 -13.71 -13.77
N THR A 415 -1.68 -14.54 -14.18
CA THR A 415 -0.80 -14.25 -15.33
C THR A 415 -1.60 -13.80 -16.56
N SER A 416 -2.75 -14.44 -16.83
CA SER A 416 -3.59 -14.09 -17.98
C SER A 416 -4.24 -12.69 -17.90
N GLU A 417 -4.24 -12.08 -16.73
CA GLU A 417 -4.87 -10.79 -16.44
C GLU A 417 -3.85 -9.65 -16.35
N PHE A 418 -2.55 -9.88 -16.55
CA PHE A 418 -1.54 -8.81 -16.46
C PHE A 418 -1.81 -7.65 -17.42
N GLU A 419 -2.17 -7.93 -18.67
CA GLU A 419 -2.49 -6.89 -19.67
C GLU A 419 -3.69 -6.04 -19.22
N SER A 420 -4.78 -6.69 -18.80
CA SER A 420 -6.00 -5.99 -18.40
C SER A 420 -5.81 -5.22 -17.08
N PHE A 421 -5.09 -5.80 -16.12
CA PHE A 421 -4.74 -5.14 -14.87
C PHE A 421 -3.94 -3.86 -15.12
N MET A 422 -2.84 -3.94 -15.89
CA MET A 422 -2.01 -2.75 -16.17
C MET A 422 -2.76 -1.71 -17.00
N SER A 423 -3.65 -2.12 -17.90
CA SER A 423 -4.52 -1.18 -18.62
C SER A 423 -5.48 -0.45 -17.68
N GLN A 424 -6.08 -1.14 -16.71
CA GLN A 424 -7.00 -0.54 -15.75
C GLN A 424 -6.28 0.37 -14.75
N ALA A 425 -5.08 0.01 -14.30
CA ALA A 425 -4.25 0.85 -13.44
C ALA A 425 -3.88 2.15 -14.15
N ASP A 426 -3.40 2.08 -15.40
CA ASP A 426 -3.08 3.27 -16.21
C ASP A 426 -4.30 4.17 -16.41
N GLN A 427 -5.46 3.60 -16.77
CA GLN A 427 -6.70 4.35 -16.93
C GLN A 427 -7.13 5.03 -15.61
N THR A 428 -7.07 4.30 -14.51
CA THR A 428 -7.44 4.82 -13.19
C THR A 428 -6.58 6.01 -12.79
N ILE A 429 -5.26 5.94 -13.01
CA ILE A 429 -4.34 7.05 -12.75
C ILE A 429 -4.70 8.25 -13.62
N GLN A 430 -4.97 8.05 -14.92
CA GLN A 430 -5.42 9.12 -15.81
C GLN A 430 -6.71 9.80 -15.32
N GLU A 431 -7.69 9.01 -14.86
CA GLU A 431 -8.96 9.52 -14.35
C GLU A 431 -8.78 10.36 -13.08
N LEU A 432 -7.98 9.86 -12.12
CA LEU A 432 -7.64 10.60 -10.90
C LEU A 432 -6.86 11.88 -11.22
N HIS A 433 -5.89 11.80 -12.14
CA HIS A 433 -5.11 12.95 -12.61
C HIS A 433 -5.98 14.01 -13.29
N LYS A 434 -6.92 13.59 -14.14
CA LYS A 434 -7.88 14.50 -14.77
C LYS A 434 -8.79 15.16 -13.73
N LYS A 435 -9.28 14.39 -12.76
CA LYS A 435 -10.19 14.89 -11.70
C LYS A 435 -9.49 15.86 -10.74
N PHE A 436 -8.21 15.61 -10.44
CA PHE A 436 -7.41 16.38 -9.48
C PHE A 436 -6.24 17.11 -10.15
N ALA A 437 -6.44 17.58 -11.37
CA ALA A 437 -5.43 18.29 -12.16
C ALA A 437 -4.93 19.57 -11.47
N THR A 438 -5.81 20.25 -10.73
CA THR A 438 -5.52 21.51 -10.03
C THR A 438 -5.58 21.34 -8.52
N ALA A 439 -4.63 21.93 -7.81
CA ALA A 439 -4.63 21.93 -6.35
C ALA A 439 -5.83 22.75 -5.80
N PRO A 440 -6.49 22.30 -4.72
CA PRO A 440 -7.48 23.09 -3.98
C PRO A 440 -6.83 24.36 -3.43
N SER A 441 -7.52 25.48 -3.62
CA SER A 441 -7.14 26.79 -3.07
C SER A 441 -7.27 26.87 -1.56
#